data_AF-R7LDJ8-F1
#
_entry.id   AF-R7LDJ8-F1
#
_cell.length_a   1.000
_cell.length_b   1.000
_cell.length_c   1.000
_cell.angle_alpha   90.00
_cell.angle_beta   90.00
_cell.angle_gamma   90.00
#
_symmetry.space_group_name_H-M   'P 1'
#
loop_
_entity.id
_entity.type
_entity.pdbx_description
1 polymer ?
#
loop_
_entity_poly.entity_id
_entity_poly.type
_entity_poly.pdbx_seq_one_letter_code
_entity_poly.pdbx_strand_id
1 'polypeptide(L)'
;MPGKTIQIYLPNGDPKSVKQAAITTDKIEVFQIPRTILSENKNFLDFNGIYILADSLKSEKPEIYIGKGNVKSRVSQHDKNKDF
;
A
#
# COMPACT_ATOMS: atom_id res chain seq x y z
N MET A 1 0.45 12.81 23.82
CA MET A 1 0.66 11.44 23.29
C MET A 1 2.13 11.10 23.44
N PRO A 2 2.51 9.89 23.91
CA PRO A 2 3.90 9.49 23.96
C PRO A 2 4.49 9.38 22.55
N GLY A 3 5.81 9.53 22.42
CA GLY A 3 6.53 9.33 21.16
C GLY A 3 6.36 7.89 20.66
N LYS A 4 6.32 7.73 19.33
CA LYS A 4 6.25 6.42 18.66
C LYS A 4 7.33 6.36 17.59
N THR A 5 7.97 5.20 17.47
CA THR A 5 8.91 4.92 16.39
C THR A 5 8.15 4.32 15.21
N ILE A 6 8.31 4.93 14.04
CA ILE A 6 7.87 4.35 12.77
C ILE A 6 9.11 3.73 12.12
N GLN A 7 9.05 2.44 11.85
CA GLN A 7 10.08 1.74 11.11
C GLN A 7 9.65 1.62 9.65
N ILE A 8 10.53 2.00 8.72
CA ILE A 8 10.34 1.79 7.28
C ILE A 8 11.38 0.77 6.83
N TYR A 9 10.91 -0.36 6.31
CA TYR A 9 11.71 -1.42 5.74
C TYR A 9 11.57 -1.39 4.21
N LEU A 10 12.70 -1.51 3.51
CA LEU A 10 12.78 -1.58 2.04
C LEU A 10 13.16 -3.02 1.65
N PRO A 11 12.21 -3.92 1.36
CA PRO A 11 12.52 -5.33 1.09
C PRO A 11 13.48 -5.56 -0.07
N ASN A 12 13.47 -4.66 -1.07
CA ASN A 12 14.32 -4.75 -2.25
C ASN A 12 15.53 -3.79 -2.20
N GLY A 13 15.70 -3.03 -1.12
CA GLY A 13 16.72 -1.97 -1.02
C GLY A 13 16.49 -0.74 -1.92
N ASP A 14 15.43 -0.72 -2.73
CA ASP A 14 15.07 0.42 -3.60
C ASP A 14 13.91 1.24 -2.98
N PRO A 15 14.10 2.54 -2.70
CA PRO A 15 13.05 3.40 -2.16
C PRO A 15 11.85 3.63 -3.10
N LYS A 16 12.01 3.31 -4.40
CA LYS A 16 10.94 3.38 -5.40
C LYS A 16 10.14 2.09 -5.53
N SER A 17 10.57 1.01 -4.87
CA SER A 17 9.88 -0.28 -4.87
C SER A 17 8.87 -0.38 -3.70
N VAL A 18 8.54 -1.61 -3.30
CA VAL A 18 7.72 -1.91 -2.12
C VAL A 18 8.35 -1.29 -0.88
N LYS A 19 7.52 -0.68 -0.05
CA LYS A 19 7.89 -0.19 1.28
C LYS A 19 6.94 -0.76 2.31
N GLN A 20 7.50 -1.29 3.38
CA GLN A 20 6.73 -1.74 4.54
C GLN A 20 6.97 -0.75 5.68
N ALA A 21 5.91 -0.21 6.25
CA ALA A 21 5.97 0.65 7.43
C ALA A 21 5.23 -0.02 8.59
N ALA A 22 5.81 0.07 9.79
CA ALA A 22 5.20 -0.44 11.01
C ALA A 22 5.49 0.50 12.18
N ILE A 23 4.58 0.52 13.15
CA ILE A 23 4.85 1.10 14.46
C ILE A 23 5.36 -0.02 15.35
N THR A 24 6.58 0.11 15.89
CA THR A 24 7.26 -1.00 16.62
C THR A 24 6.43 -1.59 17.77
N THR A 25 5.57 -0.78 18.39
CA THR A 25 4.74 -1.18 19.53
C THR A 25 3.29 -1.48 19.14
N ASP A 26 2.96 -1.58 17.86
CA ASP A 26 1.60 -1.77 17.34
C ASP A 26 1.55 -2.97 16.38
N LYS A 27 0.36 -3.48 16.13
CA LYS A 27 0.14 -4.62 15.21
C LYS A 27 -0.18 -4.17 13.78
N ILE A 28 -0.09 -2.87 13.51
CA ILE A 28 -0.41 -2.29 12.22
C ILE A 28 0.84 -2.29 11.35
N GLU A 29 0.72 -2.94 10.20
CA GLU A 29 1.67 -2.88 9.10
C GLU A 29 1.01 -2.23 7.89
N VAL A 30 1.79 -1.43 7.16
CA VAL A 30 1.36 -0.75 5.96
C VAL A 30 2.31 -1.12 4.83
N PHE A 31 1.77 -1.59 3.72
CA PHE A 31 2.53 -1.87 2.51
C PHE A 31 2.20 -0.81 1.46
N GLN A 32 3.22 -0.08 1.00
CA GLN A 32 3.09 0.78 -0.18
C GLN A 32 3.72 0.06 -1.36
N ILE A 33 2.91 -0.21 -2.38
CA ILE A 33 3.32 -0.94 -3.59
C ILE A 33 3.06 -0.05 -4.80
N PRO A 34 4.08 0.32 -5.58
CA PRO A 34 3.89 1.00 -6.86
C PRO A 34 3.08 0.15 -7.82
N ARG A 35 2.10 0.76 -8.52
CA ARG A 35 1.25 0.05 -9.48
C ARG A 35 2.04 -0.71 -10.54
N THR A 36 3.16 -0.15 -11.01
CA THR A 36 4.02 -0.74 -12.05
C THR A 36 4.58 -2.12 -11.68
N ILE A 37 4.69 -2.43 -10.39
CA ILE A 37 5.20 -3.72 -9.88
C ILE A 37 4.15 -4.49 -9.07
N LEU A 38 2.90 -4.04 -9.10
CA LEU A 38 1.80 -4.64 -8.32
C LEU A 38 1.57 -6.10 -8.66
N SER A 39 1.68 -6.46 -9.95
CA SER A 39 1.50 -7.82 -10.46
C SER A 39 2.44 -8.84 -9.81
N GLU A 40 3.70 -8.44 -9.59
CA GLU A 40 4.77 -9.26 -9.01
C GLU A 40 4.69 -9.34 -7.48
N ASN A 41 4.00 -8.38 -6.85
CA ASN A 41 4.00 -8.17 -5.39
C ASN A 41 2.64 -8.48 -4.73
N LYS A 42 1.76 -9.25 -5.40
CA LYS A 42 0.42 -9.61 -4.90
C LYS A 42 0.43 -10.40 -3.59
N ASN A 43 1.53 -11.07 -3.25
CA ASN A 43 1.64 -11.83 -2.01
C ASN A 43 1.54 -10.94 -0.77
N PHE A 44 1.97 -9.68 -0.86
CA PHE A 44 1.81 -8.71 0.23
C PHE A 44 0.37 -8.30 0.47
N LEU A 45 -0.57 -8.62 -0.43
CA LEU A 45 -1.97 -8.20 -0.36
C LEU A 45 -2.89 -9.29 0.19
N ASP A 46 -2.34 -10.44 0.58
CA ASP A 46 -3.13 -11.61 0.99
C ASP A 46 -3.66 -11.50 2.43
N PHE A 47 -4.47 -10.47 2.66
CA PHE A 47 -5.10 -10.20 3.96
C PHE A 47 -6.44 -9.47 3.79
N ASN A 48 -7.24 -9.49 4.84
CA ASN A 48 -8.43 -8.64 4.95
C ASN A 48 -8.05 -7.34 5.66
N GLY A 49 -8.39 -6.20 5.08
CA GLY A 49 -8.00 -4.92 5.65
C GLY A 49 -8.53 -3.72 4.90
N ILE A 50 -7.87 -2.58 5.13
CA ILE A 50 -8.09 -1.31 4.43
C ILE A 50 -7.01 -1.16 3.38
N TYR A 51 -7.38 -0.64 2.22
CA TYR A 51 -6.44 -0.28 1.16
C TYR A 51 -6.74 1.12 0.65
N ILE A 52 -5.69 1.78 0.17
CA ILE A 52 -5.75 3.13 -0.38
C ILE A 52 -5.16 3.06 -1.79
N LEU A 53 -5.97 3.42 -2.78
CA LEU A 53 -5.50 3.63 -4.15
C LEU A 53 -5.33 5.14 -4.31
N ALA A 54 -4.19 5.55 -4.82
CA ALA A 54 -3.92 6.93 -5.15
C ALA A 54 -3.52 6.98 -6.62
N ASP A 55 -4.03 7.98 -7.33
CA ASP A 55 -3.46 8.36 -8.62
C ASP A 55 -2.05 8.95 -8.42
N SER A 56 -1.50 9.61 -9.44
CA SER A 56 -0.20 10.26 -9.38
C SER A 56 -0.05 11.15 -8.14
N LEU A 57 0.80 10.70 -7.20
CA LEU A 57 1.23 11.46 -6.02
C LEU A 57 1.99 12.75 -6.39
N LYS A 58 2.23 13.01 -7.68
CA LYS A 58 2.81 14.26 -8.19
C LYS A 58 1.76 15.34 -8.47
N SER A 59 0.47 15.00 -8.42
CA SER A 59 -0.62 15.99 -8.53
C SER A 59 -0.68 16.84 -7.26
N GLU A 60 -0.99 18.14 -7.39
CA GLU A 60 -1.27 19.01 -6.24
C GLU A 60 -2.47 18.52 -5.42
N LYS A 61 -3.41 17.80 -6.07
CA LYS A 61 -4.59 17.19 -5.46
C LYS A 61 -4.75 15.78 -6.03
N PRO A 62 -4.06 14.78 -5.46
CA PRO A 62 -4.23 13.41 -5.90
C PRO A 62 -5.63 12.92 -5.52
N GLU A 63 -6.31 12.26 -6.46
CA GLU A 63 -7.53 11.54 -6.14
C GLU A 63 -7.16 10.26 -5.39
N ILE A 64 -7.92 10.00 -4.33
CA ILE A 64 -7.69 8.88 -3.43
C ILE A 64 -8.99 8.10 -3.29
N TYR A 65 -8.90 6.79 -3.48
CA TYR A 65 -9.96 5.85 -3.17
C TYR A 65 -9.57 5.02 -1.95
N ILE A 66 -10.46 4.94 -0.96
CA ILE A 66 -10.28 4.13 0.25
C ILE A 66 -11.31 3.00 0.24
N GLY A 67 -10.82 1.76 0.25
CA GLY A 67 -11.65 0.57 0.28
C GLY A 67 -11.32 -0.36 1.44
N LYS A 68 -12.20 -1.35 1.68
CA LYS A 68 -12.00 -2.40 2.69
C LYS A 68 -12.39 -3.79 2.17
N GLY A 69 -11.86 -4.83 2.77
CA GLY A 69 -12.19 -6.24 2.50
C GLY A 69 -10.96 -7.07 2.18
N ASN A 70 -11.13 -8.15 1.39
CA ASN A 70 -10.01 -8.94 0.89
C ASN A 70 -9.17 -8.10 -0.08
N VAL A 71 -7.99 -7.65 0.37
CA VAL A 71 -7.21 -6.62 -0.33
C VAL A 71 -6.73 -7.14 -1.69
N LYS A 72 -6.21 -8.37 -1.73
CA LYS A 72 -5.74 -9.02 -2.97
C LYS A 72 -6.78 -9.01 -4.09
N SER A 73 -8.00 -9.47 -3.82
CA SER A 73 -9.06 -9.54 -4.83
C SER A 73 -9.59 -8.16 -5.22
N ARG A 74 -9.81 -7.27 -4.24
CA ARG A 74 -10.31 -5.91 -4.47
C ARG A 74 -9.33 -5.07 -5.28
N VAL A 75 -8.07 -5.02 -4.87
CA VAL A 75 -7.01 -4.28 -5.58
C VAL A 75 -6.81 -4.85 -6.98
N SER A 76 -6.82 -6.19 -7.14
CA SER A 76 -6.73 -6.82 -8.47
C SER A 76 -7.91 -6.48 -9.38
N GLN A 77 -9.10 -6.26 -8.83
CA GLN A 77 -10.27 -5.84 -9.60
C GLN A 77 -10.12 -4.38 -10.08
N HIS A 78 -9.69 -3.47 -9.19
CA HIS A 78 -9.42 -2.09 -9.57
C HIS A 78 -8.31 -1.97 -10.62
N ASP A 79 -7.22 -2.74 -10.46
CA ASP A 79 -6.11 -2.71 -11.42
C ASP A 79 -6.53 -3.14 -12.84
N LYS A 80 -7.46 -4.10 -12.95
CA LYS A 80 -8.05 -4.53 -14.23
C LYS A 80 -8.95 -3.48 -14.87
N ASN A 81 -9.78 -2.81 -14.07
CA ASN A 81 -10.76 -1.86 -14.57
C ASN A 81 -10.14 -0.48 -14.90
N LYS A 82 -8.95 -0.18 -14.38
CA LYS A 82 -8.20 1.08 -14.59
C LYS A 82 -8.96 2.36 -14.21
N ASP A 83 -10.05 2.26 -13.48
CA ASP A 83 -10.77 3.42 -12.94
C ASP A 83 -9.95 4.17 -11.87
N PHE A 84 -8.91 3.51 -11.33
CA PHE A 84 -7.89 4.02 -10.41
C PHE A 84 -6.57 3.31 -10.68
#